data_AF-A0A6I2KWF0-F1
#
_entry.id   AF-A0A6I2KWF0-F1
#
_cell.length_a   1.000
_cell.length_b   1.000
_cell.length_c   1.000
_cell.angle_alpha   90.00
_cell.angle_beta   90.00
_cell.angle_gamma   90.00
#
_symmetry.space_group_name_H-M   'P 1'
#
loop_
_entity.id
_entity.type
_entity.pdbx_description
1 polymer ?
#
loop_
_entity_poly.entity_id
_entity_poly.type
_entity_poly.pdbx_seq_one_letter_code
_entity_poly.pdbx_strand_id
1 'polypeptide(L)'
;MFKRFQFQAVLLSSALAACGGGNSSSPQAGATDQLAASTISAQDNQAMELATTPVTTLASAVATPNLALYQPVSVSSAESSATGGGYAVDGQGSTRWSSQFSDSQWIAVDLGAATAINHVTLQWETAYGKSYALQTSTDNVNWRTVYSNGNGGGGTEEARFSATSARWVRMLGYQRATPWGYSLYELKVYNDAGGGSNPLPTDAIFAPGSFWYQPIPANVTLHANSAGYVADFLRQIRTYYGNVTINTTAYASPVFQPPAGIASVKVTQWDCQHKGYLDSSLAQQWASVPVPSAATPSDGSDGEMTIYQPSSNTLWEFWQARKVSGQWQACWGGRMTNVAASSGIWPPGYGTTATGLPFIGGQITAEELKRGEIRHVIGIALVDLEKAGIYSWPANRSDGYNPGNAANRIPEGSRFRLDPNLNVEAIAMHPVARIIARAAQKYGFVVWDKAGAISLRVQNPKSYTALGQADPYTALFNGTPNYALLNGFPWDKLQFLPKDYGKP
;
A
#
# COMPACT_ATOMS: atom_id res chain seq x y z
N MET A 1 -57.57 32.86 7.84
CA MET A 1 -57.34 33.68 6.63
C MET A 1 -55.93 33.37 6.14
N PHE A 2 -55.82 32.76 4.96
CA PHE A 2 -54.59 32.27 4.32
C PHE A 2 -53.74 33.40 3.69
N LYS A 3 -52.41 33.20 3.65
CA LYS A 3 -51.50 33.33 2.47
C LYS A 3 -50.04 33.25 2.97
N ARG A 4 -49.34 32.11 2.82
CA ARG A 4 -48.60 31.57 1.64
C ARG A 4 -47.40 32.43 1.21
N PHE A 5 -46.21 31.97 1.60
CA PHE A 5 -44.91 32.25 0.99
C PHE A 5 -44.84 31.55 -0.39
N GLN A 6 -44.37 32.25 -1.43
CA GLN A 6 -43.97 31.67 -2.71
C GLN A 6 -42.46 31.67 -2.83
N PHE A 7 -41.88 30.49 -3.06
CA PHE A 7 -40.56 30.31 -3.65
C PHE A 7 -40.71 30.32 -5.18
N GLN A 8 -39.93 31.17 -5.86
CA GLN A 8 -39.75 31.09 -7.31
C GLN A 8 -38.61 30.11 -7.62
N ALA A 9 -38.94 29.04 -8.32
CA ALA A 9 -38.00 28.19 -9.02
C ALA A 9 -37.75 28.78 -10.42
N VAL A 10 -36.50 29.04 -10.77
CA VAL A 10 -36.08 29.37 -12.12
C VAL A 10 -35.67 28.07 -12.82
N LEU A 11 -36.43 27.71 -13.84
CA LEU A 11 -36.10 26.70 -14.85
C LEU A 11 -35.01 27.27 -15.77
N LEU A 12 -33.94 26.52 -16.03
CA LEU A 12 -33.19 26.64 -17.28
C LEU A 12 -32.71 25.27 -17.76
N SER A 13 -32.84 25.09 -19.07
CA SER A 13 -32.98 23.85 -19.80
C SER A 13 -31.71 23.00 -19.94
N SER A 14 -31.89 21.69 -19.83
CA SER A 14 -30.94 20.66 -20.24
C SER A 14 -31.07 20.36 -21.75
N ALA A 15 -29.94 20.30 -22.45
CA ALA A 15 -29.82 19.67 -23.77
C ALA A 15 -28.85 18.47 -23.66
N LEU A 16 -29.42 17.26 -23.56
CA LEU A 16 -28.74 16.01 -23.89
C LEU A 16 -29.37 15.48 -25.19
N ALA A 17 -28.55 15.27 -26.22
CA ALA A 17 -28.96 14.56 -27.43
C ALA A 17 -28.61 13.07 -27.30
N ALA A 18 -29.56 12.24 -27.70
CA ALA A 18 -29.66 10.81 -27.52
C ALA A 18 -29.14 9.97 -28.71
N CYS A 19 -29.00 8.66 -28.49
CA CYS A 19 -29.60 7.53 -29.25
C CYS A 19 -28.83 6.22 -28.93
N GLY A 20 -29.43 5.07 -28.62
CA GLY A 20 -30.84 4.67 -28.58
C GLY A 20 -31.00 3.27 -27.97
N GLY A 21 -32.21 2.95 -27.51
CA GLY A 21 -32.61 1.64 -27.00
C GLY A 21 -34.12 1.46 -27.15
N GLY A 22 -34.53 0.35 -27.75
CA GLY A 22 -35.92 0.02 -28.06
C GLY A 22 -36.64 -0.76 -26.96
N ASN A 23 -37.95 -0.47 -26.85
CA ASN A 23 -39.11 -1.23 -26.35
C ASN A 23 -38.94 -2.35 -25.31
N SER A 24 -39.69 -2.25 -24.19
CA SER A 24 -41.02 -2.88 -24.07
C SER A 24 -41.71 -2.67 -22.69
N SER A 25 -42.98 -2.26 -22.76
CA SER A 25 -44.17 -2.52 -21.91
C SER A 25 -44.09 -2.82 -20.41
N SER A 26 -44.82 -2.01 -19.63
CA SER A 26 -45.39 -2.27 -18.30
C SER A 26 -46.67 -3.13 -18.35
N PRO A 27 -47.19 -3.64 -17.21
CA PRO A 27 -48.24 -2.90 -16.48
C PRO A 27 -48.17 -2.92 -14.93
N GLN A 28 -49.01 -2.08 -14.31
CA GLN A 28 -49.11 -1.70 -12.88
C GLN A 28 -49.85 -2.68 -11.95
N ALA A 29 -49.61 -2.50 -10.65
CA ALA A 29 -50.53 -2.41 -9.47
C ALA A 29 -49.86 -3.12 -8.26
N GLY A 30 -49.80 -2.67 -7.01
CA GLY A 30 -50.47 -1.62 -6.23
C GLY A 30 -50.70 -2.21 -4.83
N ALA A 31 -50.01 -1.73 -3.79
CA ALA A 31 -50.40 -1.91 -2.38
C ALA A 31 -49.50 -1.06 -1.46
N THR A 32 -50.14 -0.18 -0.70
CA THR A 32 -49.62 0.62 0.42
C THR A 32 -49.60 -0.20 1.71
N ASP A 33 -48.58 -0.05 2.56
CA ASP A 33 -48.69 -0.42 3.97
C ASP A 33 -48.06 0.64 4.88
N GLN A 34 -48.83 1.07 5.87
CA GLN A 34 -48.48 2.09 6.87
C GLN A 34 -47.96 1.38 8.13
N LEU A 35 -46.75 1.73 8.58
CA LEU A 35 -46.25 1.32 9.89
C LEU A 35 -46.49 2.43 10.93
N ALA A 36 -47.27 2.07 11.95
CA ALA A 36 -47.61 2.90 13.11
C ALA A 36 -46.39 3.11 14.03
N ALA A 37 -46.24 4.33 14.53
CA ALA A 37 -45.29 4.71 15.56
C ALA A 37 -45.86 4.43 16.95
N SER A 38 -45.09 3.76 17.82
CA SER A 38 -45.34 3.68 19.26
C SER A 38 -44.20 4.34 20.04
N THR A 39 -44.59 5.31 20.84
CA THR A 39 -43.78 6.06 21.82
C THR A 39 -43.50 5.19 23.06
N ILE A 40 -42.25 5.18 23.54
CA ILE A 40 -41.90 4.66 24.87
C ILE A 40 -41.34 5.80 25.71
N SER A 41 -41.98 6.02 26.86
CA SER A 41 -41.63 7.02 27.88
C SER A 41 -40.42 6.59 28.70
N ALA A 42 -39.59 7.56 29.07
CA ALA A 42 -38.52 7.42 30.04
C ALA A 42 -39.06 7.41 31.48
N GLN A 43 -38.72 6.38 32.26
CA GLN A 43 -38.50 6.41 33.72
C GLN A 43 -38.18 4.98 34.20
N ASP A 44 -36.89 4.71 34.48
CA ASP A 44 -36.42 4.29 35.81
C ASP A 44 -34.93 3.91 35.76
N ASN A 45 -34.15 4.67 36.52
CA ASN A 45 -32.74 4.42 36.81
C ASN A 45 -32.65 3.37 37.93
N GLN A 46 -32.07 2.21 37.66
CA GLN A 46 -31.25 1.50 38.64
C GLN A 46 -29.98 0.97 37.98
N ALA A 47 -28.84 1.39 38.53
CA ALA A 47 -27.52 1.02 38.09
C ALA A 47 -27.25 -0.46 38.40
N MET A 48 -27.02 -1.25 37.35
CA MET A 48 -26.44 -2.58 37.45
C MET A 48 -24.99 -2.46 36.98
N GLU A 49 -24.08 -2.48 37.95
CA GLU A 49 -22.63 -2.49 37.73
C GLU A 49 -22.24 -3.83 37.07
N LEU A 50 -22.14 -3.82 35.74
CA LEU A 50 -21.66 -4.95 34.95
C LEU A 50 -20.14 -4.88 34.89
N ALA A 51 -19.50 -5.79 35.63
CA ALA A 51 -18.08 -6.07 35.52
C ALA A 51 -17.72 -6.41 34.07
N THR A 52 -17.03 -5.50 33.37
CA THR A 52 -16.50 -5.75 32.04
C THR A 52 -15.20 -6.54 32.13
N THR A 53 -15.27 -7.84 31.90
CA THR A 53 -14.10 -8.64 31.56
C THR A 53 -13.50 -8.13 30.23
N PRO A 54 -12.17 -8.07 30.08
CA PRO A 54 -11.56 -7.67 28.82
C PRO A 54 -11.86 -8.72 27.75
N VAL A 55 -12.60 -8.34 26.72
CA VAL A 55 -12.74 -9.11 25.49
C VAL A 55 -11.36 -9.18 24.85
N THR A 56 -10.72 -10.34 24.94
CA THR A 56 -9.49 -10.62 24.20
C THR A 56 -9.90 -10.86 22.76
N THR A 57 -9.80 -9.82 21.92
CA THR A 57 -10.01 -9.94 20.48
C THR A 57 -8.89 -10.80 19.91
N LEU A 58 -9.23 -12.02 19.49
CA LEU A 58 -8.38 -12.86 18.67
C LEU A 58 -8.21 -12.16 17.30
N ALA A 59 -7.10 -11.45 17.13
CA ALA A 59 -6.64 -11.03 15.82
C ALA A 59 -6.35 -12.29 14.99
N SER A 60 -7.18 -12.57 13.98
CA SER A 60 -6.82 -13.56 12.96
C SER A 60 -5.57 -13.08 12.23
N ALA A 61 -4.42 -13.68 12.57
CA ALA A 61 -3.15 -13.45 11.91
C ALA A 61 -3.28 -13.83 10.43
N VAL A 62 -3.06 -12.87 9.52
CA VAL A 62 -2.74 -13.19 8.13
C VAL A 62 -1.42 -13.97 8.19
N ALA A 63 -1.46 -15.25 7.84
CA ALA A 63 -0.27 -16.10 7.90
C ALA A 63 0.83 -15.53 6.99
N THR A 64 1.99 -15.23 7.57
CA THR A 64 3.19 -14.85 6.81
C THR A 64 3.51 -15.95 5.78
N PRO A 65 3.78 -15.63 4.50
CA PRO A 65 4.16 -16.61 3.51
C PRO A 65 5.43 -17.37 3.92
N ASN A 66 5.39 -18.71 3.87
CA ASN A 66 6.58 -19.54 4.08
C ASN A 66 7.50 -19.44 2.86
N LEU A 67 8.62 -18.72 3.00
CA LEU A 67 9.63 -18.50 1.97
C LEU A 67 10.41 -19.77 1.60
N ALA A 68 10.43 -20.77 2.47
CA ALA A 68 11.09 -22.05 2.22
C ALA A 68 10.20 -23.02 1.42
N LEU A 69 8.91 -22.76 1.28
CA LEU A 69 7.96 -23.66 0.63
C LEU A 69 8.38 -23.95 -0.83
N TYR A 70 8.57 -25.23 -1.16
CA TYR A 70 9.01 -25.75 -2.45
C TYR A 70 10.38 -25.25 -2.95
N GLN A 71 11.20 -24.71 -2.06
CA GLN A 71 12.54 -24.26 -2.41
C GLN A 71 13.54 -25.42 -2.54
N PRO A 72 14.62 -25.27 -3.33
CA PRO A 72 15.69 -26.26 -3.39
C PRO A 72 16.33 -26.50 -2.02
N VAL A 73 16.55 -27.78 -1.69
CA VAL A 73 17.13 -28.21 -0.41
C VAL A 73 18.40 -29.02 -0.63
N SER A 74 19.43 -28.73 0.16
CA SER A 74 20.61 -29.57 0.34
C SER A 74 20.62 -30.13 1.76
N VAL A 75 21.09 -31.36 1.92
CA VAL A 75 21.19 -32.02 3.24
C VAL A 75 22.56 -32.66 3.40
N SER A 76 23.01 -32.80 4.64
CA SER A 76 24.21 -33.61 4.95
C SER A 76 24.01 -35.08 4.63
N SER A 77 22.80 -35.60 4.86
CA SER A 77 22.42 -36.98 4.56
C SER A 77 20.90 -37.16 4.57
N ALA A 78 20.44 -38.31 4.09
CA ALA A 78 19.08 -38.79 4.28
C ALA A 78 19.12 -40.24 4.78
N GLU A 79 18.18 -40.62 5.65
CA GLU A 79 18.01 -42.00 6.15
C GLU A 79 17.70 -42.96 4.99
N SER A 80 16.90 -42.50 4.03
CA SER A 80 16.59 -43.20 2.77
C SER A 80 16.09 -42.23 1.70
N SER A 81 15.87 -42.71 0.47
CA SER A 81 15.27 -41.91 -0.61
C SER A 81 13.85 -41.42 -0.27
N ALA A 82 13.11 -42.11 0.61
CA ALA A 82 11.77 -41.74 1.04
C ALA A 82 11.75 -40.62 2.11
N THR A 83 12.91 -40.13 2.53
CA THR A 83 13.07 -39.12 3.60
C THR A 83 14.06 -38.01 3.21
N GLY A 84 14.14 -37.71 1.91
CA GLY A 84 14.98 -36.63 1.37
C GLY A 84 14.59 -35.24 1.88
N GLY A 85 15.53 -34.29 1.76
CA GLY A 85 15.37 -32.92 2.30
C GLY A 85 14.15 -32.16 1.78
N GLY A 86 13.71 -32.43 0.54
CA GLY A 86 12.55 -31.77 -0.07
C GLY A 86 11.23 -32.00 0.69
N TYR A 87 11.12 -33.09 1.46
CA TYR A 87 9.94 -33.38 2.27
C TYR A 87 9.81 -32.49 3.52
N ALA A 88 10.86 -31.75 3.90
CA ALA A 88 10.75 -30.79 4.99
C ALA A 88 10.30 -29.40 4.51
N VAL A 89 10.00 -29.22 3.22
CA VAL A 89 9.61 -27.93 2.65
C VAL A 89 8.44 -28.07 1.66
N ASP A 90 7.70 -29.18 1.71
CA ASP A 90 6.63 -29.48 0.75
C ASP A 90 5.23 -29.05 1.25
N GLY A 91 5.14 -28.56 2.48
CA GLY A 91 3.90 -28.11 3.10
C GLY A 91 3.03 -29.25 3.64
N GLN A 92 3.53 -30.48 3.70
CA GLN A 92 2.77 -31.67 4.10
C GLN A 92 3.24 -32.19 5.47
N GLY A 93 2.40 -32.05 6.49
CA GLY A 93 2.72 -32.51 7.85
C GLY A 93 2.85 -34.04 8.05
N SER A 94 2.79 -34.82 6.97
CA SER A 94 2.91 -36.29 6.99
C SER A 94 4.18 -36.81 6.31
N THR A 95 4.89 -35.98 5.55
CA THR A 95 6.17 -36.29 4.93
C THR A 95 7.29 -35.65 5.76
N ARG A 96 8.51 -36.18 5.70
CA ARG A 96 9.61 -35.68 6.53
C ARG A 96 10.96 -35.85 5.87
N TRP A 97 11.87 -34.92 6.17
CA TRP A 97 13.29 -35.22 6.09
C TRP A 97 13.72 -36.03 7.32
N SER A 98 14.65 -36.97 7.13
CA SER A 98 15.32 -37.69 8.22
C SER A 98 16.79 -37.85 7.87
N SER A 99 17.70 -37.48 8.78
CA SER A 99 19.14 -37.68 8.59
C SER A 99 19.57 -39.11 8.90
N GLN A 100 20.81 -39.46 8.52
CA GLN A 100 21.52 -40.58 9.12
C GLN A 100 21.71 -40.38 10.63
N PHE A 101 21.95 -41.47 11.36
CA PHE A 101 21.91 -41.49 12.83
C PHE A 101 23.25 -41.06 13.44
N SER A 102 23.68 -39.84 13.11
CA SER A 102 24.90 -39.21 13.62
C SER A 102 24.66 -37.73 13.93
N ASP A 103 25.50 -37.15 14.79
CA ASP A 103 25.43 -35.72 15.11
C ASP A 103 26.06 -34.90 13.97
N SER A 104 26.04 -33.57 14.07
CA SER A 104 26.56 -32.67 13.03
C SER A 104 25.85 -32.80 11.68
N GLN A 105 24.57 -33.15 11.68
CA GLN A 105 23.74 -33.22 10.48
C GLN A 105 23.06 -31.88 10.23
N TRP A 106 22.76 -31.58 8.97
CA TRP A 106 22.17 -30.32 8.59
C TRP A 106 21.24 -30.45 7.39
N ILE A 107 20.30 -29.51 7.31
CA ILE A 107 19.42 -29.25 6.17
C ILE A 107 19.51 -27.77 5.85
N ALA A 108 19.69 -27.44 4.57
CA ALA A 108 19.82 -26.07 4.07
C ALA A 108 18.87 -25.83 2.90
N VAL A 109 18.15 -24.71 2.95
CA VAL A 109 17.19 -24.28 1.93
C VAL A 109 17.76 -23.09 1.17
N ASP A 110 17.74 -23.13 -0.16
CA ASP A 110 18.06 -21.98 -1.05
C ASP A 110 16.77 -21.22 -1.37
N LEU A 111 16.62 -20.01 -0.86
CA LEU A 111 15.47 -19.13 -1.11
C LEU A 111 15.45 -18.55 -2.55
N GLY A 112 16.44 -18.89 -3.38
CA GLY A 112 16.59 -18.45 -4.77
C GLY A 112 17.26 -17.09 -4.91
N ALA A 113 17.04 -16.18 -3.97
CA ALA A 113 17.66 -14.86 -3.92
C ALA A 113 17.87 -14.40 -2.46
N ALA A 114 18.79 -13.45 -2.27
CA ALA A 114 19.02 -12.83 -0.96
C ALA A 114 17.76 -12.10 -0.49
N THR A 115 17.11 -12.66 0.52
CA THR A 115 15.80 -12.24 1.03
C THR A 115 15.93 -11.90 2.51
N ALA A 116 15.22 -10.86 2.98
CA ALA A 116 15.16 -10.55 4.40
C ALA A 116 14.30 -11.60 5.13
N ILE A 117 14.86 -12.21 6.17
CA ILE A 117 14.18 -13.20 7.01
C ILE A 117 14.42 -12.87 8.48
N ASN A 118 13.48 -13.22 9.35
CA ASN A 118 13.59 -12.96 10.80
C ASN A 118 12.91 -14.03 11.67
N HIS A 119 12.28 -15.03 11.06
CA HIS A 119 11.58 -16.09 11.77
C HIS A 119 11.76 -17.42 11.04
N VAL A 120 12.09 -18.46 11.79
CA VAL A 120 12.15 -19.84 11.31
C VAL A 120 11.32 -20.72 12.25
N THR A 121 10.48 -21.58 11.69
CA THR A 121 9.76 -22.62 12.42
C THR A 121 10.28 -23.98 12.02
N LEU A 122 10.60 -24.81 13.01
CA LEU A 122 10.96 -26.22 12.87
C LEU A 122 9.83 -27.08 13.42
N GLN A 123 9.22 -27.91 12.58
CA GLN A 123 8.26 -28.93 13.01
C GLN A 123 8.97 -30.27 13.05
N TRP A 124 9.40 -30.68 14.23
CA TRP A 124 10.12 -31.92 14.46
C TRP A 124 9.19 -33.13 14.47
N GLU A 125 9.72 -34.27 14.06
CA GLU A 125 9.16 -35.58 14.40
C GLU A 125 9.53 -35.96 15.85
N THR A 126 9.16 -37.16 16.31
CA THR A 126 9.65 -37.75 17.57
C THR A 126 11.17 -37.67 17.69
N ALA A 127 11.91 -37.80 16.58
CA ALA A 127 13.36 -37.63 16.54
C ALA A 127 13.75 -36.16 16.22
N TYR A 128 14.22 -35.44 17.24
CA TYR A 128 14.52 -34.00 17.17
C TYR A 128 15.95 -33.66 17.63
N GLY A 129 16.37 -32.42 17.37
CA GLY A 129 17.65 -31.91 17.85
C GLY A 129 17.59 -31.45 19.30
N LYS A 130 18.37 -32.06 20.19
CA LYS A 130 18.56 -31.58 21.57
C LYS A 130 19.37 -30.30 21.60
N SER A 131 20.38 -30.20 20.75
CA SER A 131 21.13 -28.97 20.52
C SER A 131 21.30 -28.72 19.03
N TYR A 132 21.04 -27.49 18.58
CA TYR A 132 21.17 -27.08 17.18
C TYR A 132 21.37 -25.56 17.04
N ALA A 133 21.80 -25.13 15.85
CA ALA A 133 21.84 -23.73 15.44
C ALA A 133 21.04 -23.51 14.15
N LEU A 134 20.50 -22.30 14.01
CA LEU A 134 20.02 -21.78 12.74
C LEU A 134 21.05 -20.81 12.18
N GLN A 135 21.37 -20.99 10.90
CA GLN A 135 22.41 -20.25 10.23
C GLN A 135 21.91 -19.70 8.90
N THR A 136 22.48 -18.57 8.49
CA THR A 136 22.16 -17.92 7.21
C THR A 136 23.42 -17.67 6.40
N SER A 137 23.28 -17.69 5.08
CA SER A 137 24.36 -17.37 4.15
C SER A 137 23.83 -16.63 2.92
N THR A 138 24.68 -15.81 2.30
CA THR A 138 24.44 -15.15 1.01
C THR A 138 25.31 -15.72 -0.11
N ASP A 139 26.13 -16.75 0.15
CA ASP A 139 27.03 -17.38 -0.82
C ASP A 139 27.10 -18.93 -0.72
N ASN A 140 26.38 -19.55 0.23
CA ASN A 140 26.39 -20.99 0.55
C ASN A 140 27.74 -21.52 1.09
N VAL A 141 28.70 -20.64 1.36
CA VAL A 141 30.06 -20.98 1.82
C VAL A 141 30.29 -20.45 3.23
N ASN A 142 30.02 -19.16 3.42
CA ASN A 142 30.17 -18.47 4.70
C ASN A 142 28.82 -18.45 5.42
N TRP A 143 28.79 -19.07 6.60
CA TRP A 143 27.58 -19.23 7.40
C TRP A 143 27.67 -18.41 8.68
N ARG A 144 26.66 -17.59 8.96
CA ARG A 144 26.51 -16.90 10.25
C ARG A 144 25.42 -17.56 11.07
N THR A 145 25.66 -17.76 12.36
CA THR A 145 24.61 -18.20 13.28
C THR A 145 23.70 -17.02 13.64
N VAL A 146 22.39 -17.23 13.52
CA VAL A 146 21.36 -16.22 13.83
C VAL A 146 20.52 -16.62 15.06
N TYR A 147 20.53 -17.90 15.41
CA TYR A 147 19.88 -18.45 16.59
C TYR A 147 20.55 -19.77 17.01
N SER A 148 20.52 -20.10 18.30
CA SER A 148 21.00 -21.39 18.82
C SER A 148 20.11 -21.86 19.96
N ASN A 149 19.85 -23.16 20.01
CA ASN A 149 19.12 -23.81 21.08
C ASN A 149 19.96 -24.98 21.61
N GLY A 150 20.29 -24.97 22.90
CA GLY A 150 21.03 -26.04 23.58
C GLY A 150 20.17 -27.08 24.27
N ASN A 151 18.86 -26.82 24.36
CA ASN A 151 17.90 -27.63 25.11
C ASN A 151 16.58 -27.76 24.33
N GLY A 152 16.66 -28.21 23.07
CA GLY A 152 15.48 -28.54 22.26
C GLY A 152 14.52 -29.47 23.00
N GLY A 153 13.24 -29.23 22.78
CA GLY A 153 12.10 -29.98 23.34
C GLY A 153 11.36 -30.82 22.30
N GLY A 154 11.61 -30.62 21.01
CA GLY A 154 10.90 -31.29 19.91
C GLY A 154 9.54 -30.67 19.63
N GLY A 155 8.70 -31.35 18.84
CA GLY A 155 7.42 -30.78 18.38
C GLY A 155 7.62 -29.55 17.48
N THR A 156 6.80 -28.52 17.63
CA THR A 156 6.98 -27.25 16.89
C THR A 156 7.83 -26.29 17.71
N GLU A 157 8.98 -25.90 17.16
CA GLU A 157 9.85 -24.88 17.73
C GLU A 157 9.97 -23.67 16.81
N GLU A 158 9.90 -22.47 17.38
CA GLU A 158 10.00 -21.20 16.65
C GLU A 158 11.22 -20.41 17.10
N ALA A 159 11.94 -19.84 16.14
CA ALA A 159 13.10 -19.01 16.37
C ALA A 159 12.93 -17.66 15.67
N ARG A 160 12.87 -16.59 16.45
CA ARG A 160 12.80 -15.20 15.97
C ARG A 160 14.13 -14.49 16.26
N PHE A 161 14.62 -13.72 15.30
CA PHE A 161 15.91 -13.03 15.38
C PHE A 161 15.89 -11.72 14.59
N SER A 162 16.89 -10.86 14.75
CA SER A 162 16.99 -9.61 13.99
C SER A 162 17.03 -9.90 12.49
N ALA A 163 16.19 -9.19 11.72
CA ALA A 163 16.06 -9.39 10.28
C ALA A 163 17.43 -9.37 9.58
N THR A 164 17.65 -10.37 8.74
CA THR A 164 18.93 -10.59 8.06
C THR A 164 18.70 -10.93 6.60
N SER A 165 19.53 -10.40 5.73
CA SER A 165 19.56 -10.85 4.33
C SER A 165 20.17 -12.24 4.27
N ALA A 166 19.46 -13.18 3.65
CA ALA A 166 19.88 -14.56 3.49
C ALA A 166 19.38 -15.08 2.14
N ARG A 167 20.23 -15.76 1.39
CA ARG A 167 19.78 -16.61 0.28
C ARG A 167 19.67 -18.06 0.75
N TRP A 168 20.55 -18.50 1.64
CA TRP A 168 20.50 -19.83 2.23
C TRP A 168 20.20 -19.78 3.72
N VAL A 169 19.34 -20.70 4.18
CA VAL A 169 18.98 -20.89 5.59
C VAL A 169 19.24 -22.34 5.97
N ARG A 170 19.98 -22.59 7.05
CA ARG A 170 20.39 -23.92 7.49
C ARG A 170 20.05 -24.18 8.94
N MET A 171 19.47 -25.35 9.22
CA MET A 171 19.48 -25.95 10.54
C MET A 171 20.71 -26.87 10.64
N LEU A 172 21.56 -26.62 11.63
CA LEU A 172 22.74 -27.42 11.96
C LEU A 172 22.54 -28.08 13.33
N GLY A 173 22.38 -29.39 13.37
CA GLY A 173 22.22 -30.16 14.58
C GLY A 173 23.57 -30.51 15.23
N TYR A 174 23.74 -30.17 16.51
CA TYR A 174 24.92 -30.50 17.30
C TYR A 174 24.77 -31.77 18.13
N GLN A 175 23.57 -32.00 18.69
CA GLN A 175 23.27 -33.18 19.49
C GLN A 175 21.84 -33.65 19.24
N ARG A 176 21.65 -34.94 18.94
CA ARG A 176 20.32 -35.57 18.82
C ARG A 176 19.70 -35.84 20.17
N ALA A 177 18.37 -35.74 20.25
CA ALA A 177 17.63 -36.04 21.48
C ALA A 177 17.28 -37.52 21.63
N THR A 178 17.34 -38.29 20.55
CA THR A 178 17.05 -39.72 20.51
C THR A 178 18.19 -40.47 19.81
N PRO A 179 18.23 -41.81 19.85
CA PRO A 179 19.21 -42.59 19.08
C PRO A 179 19.08 -42.40 17.55
N TRP A 180 17.89 -42.00 17.08
CA TRP A 180 17.56 -41.79 15.66
C TRP A 180 18.15 -40.50 15.10
N GLY A 181 18.03 -40.28 13.79
CA GLY A 181 18.48 -39.07 13.09
C GLY A 181 17.70 -37.80 13.47
N TYR A 182 18.13 -36.64 12.98
CA TYR A 182 17.30 -35.44 13.04
C TYR A 182 16.18 -35.59 12.03
N SER A 183 14.93 -35.34 12.44
CA SER A 183 13.80 -35.46 11.53
C SER A 183 12.84 -34.29 11.64
N LEU A 184 12.54 -33.68 10.49
CA LEU A 184 11.67 -32.52 10.36
C LEU A 184 10.52 -32.87 9.42
N TYR A 185 9.30 -32.72 9.91
CA TYR A 185 8.11 -32.63 9.06
C TYR A 185 8.16 -31.37 8.22
N GLU A 186 8.51 -30.22 8.82
CA GLU A 186 8.60 -28.95 8.10
C GLU A 186 9.73 -28.05 8.65
N LEU A 187 10.40 -27.35 7.75
CA LEU A 187 11.28 -26.21 7.99
C LEU A 187 10.69 -25.02 7.24
N LYS A 188 10.18 -24.06 8.00
CA LYS A 188 9.49 -22.88 7.45
C LYS A 188 10.30 -21.63 7.72
N VAL A 189 10.43 -20.77 6.73
CA VAL A 189 11.18 -19.51 6.82
C VAL A 189 10.23 -18.37 6.55
N TYR A 190 10.24 -17.39 7.43
CA TYR A 190 9.33 -16.27 7.39
C TYR A 190 10.06 -14.94 7.53
N ASN A 191 9.32 -13.92 7.15
CA ASN A 191 9.60 -12.55 7.47
C ASN A 191 8.37 -11.98 8.19
N ASP A 192 8.28 -12.27 9.49
CA ASP A 192 7.15 -11.88 10.32
C ASP A 192 7.22 -10.38 10.64
N ALA A 193 6.11 -9.68 10.40
CA ALA A 193 5.97 -8.29 10.78
C ALA A 193 5.82 -8.15 12.31
N GLY A 194 6.94 -8.14 13.05
CA GLY A 194 6.93 -7.87 14.49
C GLY A 194 8.26 -8.14 15.18
N GLY A 195 9.10 -7.10 15.28
CA GLY A 195 10.36 -7.11 16.06
C GLY A 195 11.60 -6.70 15.27
N GLY A 196 11.57 -5.54 14.61
CA GLY A 196 12.70 -5.00 13.82
C GLY A 196 12.31 -4.78 12.37
N SER A 197 12.29 -3.50 11.97
CA SER A 197 11.90 -2.95 10.67
C SER A 197 12.32 -3.78 9.44
N ASN A 198 11.35 -4.38 8.76
CA ASN A 198 11.51 -4.69 7.34
C ASN A 198 10.84 -3.57 6.50
N PRO A 199 11.58 -2.90 5.60
CA PRO A 199 11.00 -1.87 4.74
C PRO A 199 10.03 -2.50 3.73
N LEU A 200 8.83 -1.95 3.63
CA LEU A 200 7.93 -2.21 2.52
C LEU A 200 8.52 -1.61 1.23
N PRO A 201 8.17 -2.09 0.03
CA PRO A 201 8.59 -1.43 -1.21
C PRO A 201 8.30 0.07 -1.20
N THR A 202 7.19 0.52 -0.64
CA THR A 202 6.88 1.96 -0.49
C THR A 202 7.82 2.71 0.44
N ASP A 203 8.44 2.05 1.41
CA ASP A 203 9.40 2.68 2.34
C ASP A 203 10.75 3.01 1.69
N ALA A 204 11.10 2.37 0.56
CA ALA A 204 12.46 2.45 0.00
C ALA A 204 12.58 2.12 -1.50
N ILE A 205 11.52 2.31 -2.29
CA ILE A 205 11.57 2.11 -3.74
C ILE A 205 12.51 3.10 -4.43
N PHE A 206 12.63 4.32 -3.90
CA PHE A 206 13.53 5.36 -4.39
C PHE A 206 14.84 5.42 -3.61
N ALA A 207 15.76 6.29 -4.03
CA ALA A 207 16.99 6.54 -3.28
C ALA A 207 16.70 6.92 -1.82
N PRO A 208 17.54 6.51 -0.86
CA PRO A 208 17.36 6.90 0.55
C PRO A 208 17.29 8.42 0.79
N GLY A 209 17.96 9.21 -0.06
CA GLY A 209 17.90 10.68 -0.05
C GLY A 209 16.68 11.28 -0.75
N SER A 210 15.75 10.46 -1.26
CA SER A 210 14.53 10.93 -1.89
C SER A 210 13.68 11.73 -0.90
N PHE A 211 13.05 12.79 -1.41
CA PHE A 211 12.15 13.65 -0.64
C PHE A 211 10.96 12.88 -0.05
N TRP A 212 10.58 11.75 -0.66
CA TRP A 212 9.51 10.87 -0.17
C TRP A 212 9.80 10.35 1.23
N TYR A 213 11.07 10.19 1.61
CA TYR A 213 11.48 9.59 2.89
C TYR A 213 12.04 10.60 3.89
N GLN A 214 12.12 11.89 3.51
CA GLN A 214 12.69 12.90 4.39
C GLN A 214 11.64 13.37 5.41
N PRO A 215 11.86 13.14 6.72
CA PRO A 215 11.00 13.71 7.75
C PRO A 215 11.17 15.24 7.78
N ILE A 216 10.10 15.94 8.14
CA ILE A 216 10.13 17.39 8.34
C ILE A 216 10.59 17.66 9.77
N PRO A 217 11.72 18.35 10.00
CA PRO A 217 12.17 18.69 11.35
C PRO A 217 11.10 19.43 12.14
N ALA A 218 10.93 19.13 13.43
CA ALA A 218 9.91 19.77 14.27
C ALA A 218 10.04 21.31 14.26
N ASN A 219 11.27 21.83 14.28
CA ASN A 219 11.59 23.25 14.25
C ASN A 219 11.97 23.71 12.84
N VAL A 220 10.97 23.90 11.98
CA VAL A 220 11.15 24.39 10.61
C VAL A 220 10.47 25.74 10.43
N THR A 221 11.08 26.64 9.66
CA THR A 221 10.43 27.88 9.22
C THR A 221 9.20 27.53 8.38
N LEU A 222 8.04 28.06 8.76
CA LEU A 222 6.80 27.88 8.01
C LEU A 222 6.69 28.87 6.86
N HIS A 223 5.83 28.57 5.89
CA HIS A 223 5.43 29.52 4.86
C HIS A 223 4.85 30.78 5.50
N ALA A 224 5.26 31.97 5.05
CA ALA A 224 4.76 33.24 5.58
C ALA A 224 3.22 33.35 5.51
N ASN A 225 2.62 32.75 4.47
CA ASN A 225 1.18 32.65 4.28
C ASN A 225 0.56 31.32 4.75
N SER A 226 1.18 30.60 5.68
CA SER A 226 0.66 29.30 6.13
C SER A 226 -0.79 29.40 6.62
N ALA A 227 -1.14 30.44 7.40
CA ALA A 227 -2.50 30.63 7.88
C ALA A 227 -3.52 30.84 6.74
N GLY A 228 -3.13 31.57 5.68
CA GLY A 228 -3.99 31.75 4.50
C GLY A 228 -4.22 30.45 3.73
N TYR A 229 -3.18 29.62 3.59
CA TYR A 229 -3.31 28.30 2.97
C TYR A 229 -4.16 27.33 3.80
N VAL A 230 -4.05 27.33 5.12
CA VAL A 230 -4.95 26.56 5.98
C VAL A 230 -6.39 27.03 5.82
N ALA A 231 -6.63 28.35 5.79
CA ALA A 231 -7.96 28.90 5.59
C ALA A 231 -8.57 28.50 4.23
N ASP A 232 -7.78 28.51 3.14
CA ASP A 232 -8.26 28.05 1.83
C ASP A 232 -8.50 26.53 1.81
N PHE A 233 -7.61 25.71 2.41
CA PHE A 233 -7.80 24.27 2.51
C PHE A 233 -9.12 23.93 3.25
N LEU A 234 -9.37 24.56 4.39
CA LEU A 234 -10.61 24.39 5.15
C LEU A 234 -11.84 24.91 4.38
N ARG A 235 -11.69 25.99 3.60
CA ARG A 235 -12.75 26.49 2.72
C ARG A 235 -13.07 25.45 1.66
N GLN A 236 -12.06 24.85 1.02
CA GLN A 236 -12.25 23.79 0.05
C GLN A 236 -13.00 22.59 0.65
N ILE A 237 -12.66 22.15 1.87
CA ILE A 237 -13.44 21.09 2.56
C ILE A 237 -14.92 21.48 2.66
N ARG A 238 -15.22 22.70 3.12
CA ARG A 238 -16.62 23.16 3.28
C ARG A 238 -17.35 23.30 1.95
N THR A 239 -16.65 23.73 0.90
CA THR A 239 -17.24 23.95 -0.43
C THR A 239 -17.46 22.62 -1.17
N TYR A 240 -16.53 21.67 -1.02
CA TYR A 240 -16.51 20.43 -1.77
C TYR A 240 -16.72 19.23 -0.85
N TYR A 241 -17.98 18.78 -0.77
CA TYR A 241 -18.43 17.56 -0.07
C TYR A 241 -18.30 17.53 1.46
N GLY A 242 -17.69 18.54 2.10
CA GLY A 242 -17.62 18.62 3.57
C GLY A 242 -16.62 17.65 4.21
N ASN A 243 -15.79 16.96 3.42
CA ASN A 243 -14.85 15.96 3.91
C ASN A 243 -13.57 15.90 3.06
N VAL A 244 -12.58 15.15 3.56
CA VAL A 244 -11.44 14.66 2.78
C VAL A 244 -11.64 13.16 2.61
N THR A 245 -11.73 12.70 1.37
CA THR A 245 -11.97 11.27 1.07
C THR A 245 -10.66 10.50 0.88
N ILE A 246 -10.72 9.18 1.05
CA ILE A 246 -9.64 8.27 0.67
C ILE A 246 -10.09 7.46 -0.55
N ASN A 247 -9.51 7.73 -1.71
CA ASN A 247 -9.81 6.97 -2.92
C ASN A 247 -9.20 5.58 -2.84
N THR A 248 -10.02 4.55 -3.08
CA THR A 248 -9.60 3.14 -3.08
C THR A 248 -9.59 2.55 -4.48
N THR A 249 -10.64 2.76 -5.28
CA THR A 249 -10.81 2.12 -6.61
C THR A 249 -10.73 3.10 -7.76
N ALA A 250 -11.57 4.13 -7.76
CA ALA A 250 -11.51 5.20 -8.76
C ALA A 250 -10.43 6.21 -8.40
N TYR A 251 -9.63 6.63 -9.39
CA TYR A 251 -8.54 7.59 -9.20
C TYR A 251 -7.53 7.15 -8.13
N ALA A 252 -7.30 5.85 -8.02
CA ALA A 252 -6.30 5.24 -7.16
C ALA A 252 -5.54 4.23 -8.03
N SER A 253 -4.24 4.41 -8.21
CA SER A 253 -3.47 3.61 -9.14
C SER A 253 -3.22 2.21 -8.55
N PRO A 254 -3.58 1.12 -9.25
CA PRO A 254 -3.07 -0.21 -8.93
C PRO A 254 -1.58 -0.28 -9.20
N VAL A 255 -0.85 -0.90 -8.28
CA VAL A 255 0.59 -1.15 -8.40
C VAL A 255 0.80 -2.64 -8.62
N PHE A 256 1.10 -3.03 -9.86
CA PHE A 256 1.41 -4.42 -10.20
C PHE A 256 2.92 -4.67 -10.10
N GLN A 257 3.29 -5.75 -9.42
CA GLN A 257 4.68 -6.18 -9.27
C GLN A 257 4.93 -7.51 -9.99
N PRO A 258 5.20 -7.48 -11.31
CA PRO A 258 5.48 -8.70 -12.07
C PRO A 258 6.76 -9.41 -11.59
N PRO A 259 6.81 -10.76 -11.63
CA PRO A 259 8.04 -11.50 -11.38
C PRO A 259 9.09 -11.25 -12.48
N ALA A 260 10.32 -11.68 -12.23
CA ALA A 260 11.37 -11.69 -13.25
C ALA A 260 10.99 -12.65 -14.40
N GLY A 261 11.39 -12.29 -15.62
CA GLY A 261 11.23 -13.15 -16.80
C GLY A 261 9.81 -13.26 -17.38
N ILE A 262 8.82 -12.54 -16.83
CA ILE A 262 7.51 -12.44 -17.48
C ILE A 262 7.67 -11.83 -18.88
N ALA A 263 6.90 -12.35 -19.84
CA ALA A 263 6.86 -11.79 -21.19
C ALA A 263 6.45 -10.32 -21.15
N SER A 264 7.22 -9.48 -21.84
CA SER A 264 6.90 -8.07 -21.97
C SER A 264 6.04 -7.82 -23.20
N VAL A 265 5.21 -6.77 -23.14
CA VAL A 265 4.36 -6.31 -24.22
C VAL A 265 4.72 -4.87 -24.59
N LYS A 266 4.41 -4.48 -25.82
CA LYS A 266 4.44 -3.07 -26.22
C LYS A 266 3.17 -2.37 -25.73
N VAL A 267 3.33 -1.22 -25.09
CA VAL A 267 2.20 -0.32 -24.79
C VAL A 267 2.29 0.87 -25.75
N THR A 268 1.24 1.10 -26.55
CA THR A 268 1.23 2.19 -27.53
C THR A 268 0.61 3.46 -26.96
N GLN A 269 1.08 4.62 -27.41
CA GLN A 269 0.39 5.87 -27.09
C GLN A 269 -0.88 6.04 -27.93
N TRP A 270 -1.94 6.58 -27.34
CA TRP A 270 -3.09 7.10 -28.07
C TRP A 270 -3.33 8.57 -27.75
N ASP A 271 -3.72 9.36 -28.75
CA ASP A 271 -3.88 10.81 -28.60
C ASP A 271 -5.22 11.19 -27.97
N CYS A 272 -5.38 10.89 -26.67
CA CYS A 272 -6.58 11.30 -25.92
C CYS A 272 -6.65 12.80 -25.65
N GLN A 273 -5.50 13.49 -25.75
CA GLN A 273 -5.39 14.93 -25.50
C GLN A 273 -5.61 15.76 -26.77
N HIS A 274 -5.82 15.11 -27.92
CA HIS A 274 -6.00 15.74 -29.22
C HIS A 274 -4.85 16.69 -29.57
N LYS A 275 -3.61 16.30 -29.23
CA LYS A 275 -2.39 17.06 -29.49
C LYS A 275 -1.98 17.04 -30.96
N GLY A 276 -2.44 16.05 -31.73
CA GLY A 276 -2.06 15.85 -33.12
C GLY A 276 -0.68 15.22 -33.32
N TYR A 277 -0.03 14.76 -32.24
CA TYR A 277 1.24 14.04 -32.30
C TYR A 277 1.34 12.98 -31.19
N LEU A 278 2.19 11.98 -31.41
CA LEU A 278 2.59 11.00 -30.41
C LEU A 278 4.04 11.25 -30.01
N ASP A 279 4.34 11.11 -28.72
CA ASP A 279 5.65 11.33 -28.14
C ASP A 279 6.58 10.15 -28.47
N SER A 280 7.68 10.45 -29.17
CA SER A 280 8.64 9.45 -29.62
C SER A 280 9.44 8.83 -28.46
N SER A 281 9.60 9.56 -27.34
CA SER A 281 10.25 9.02 -26.15
C SER A 281 9.34 8.03 -25.44
N LEU A 282 8.05 8.32 -25.29
CA LEU A 282 7.08 7.37 -24.73
C LEU A 282 7.04 6.06 -25.55
N ALA A 283 7.11 6.15 -26.88
CA ALA A 283 7.21 4.97 -27.72
C ALA A 283 8.42 4.08 -27.40
N GLN A 284 9.56 4.67 -27.02
CA GLN A 284 10.77 3.94 -26.59
C GLN A 284 10.65 3.44 -25.14
N GLN A 285 10.11 4.27 -24.25
CA GLN A 285 9.90 3.95 -22.84
C GLN A 285 8.97 2.74 -22.67
N TRP A 286 7.97 2.62 -23.56
CA TRP A 286 6.92 1.61 -23.51
C TRP A 286 7.05 0.49 -24.55
N ALA A 287 8.21 0.41 -25.22
CA ALA A 287 8.47 -0.63 -26.21
C ALA A 287 8.45 -2.05 -25.62
N SER A 288 8.79 -2.18 -24.34
CA SER A 288 8.83 -3.45 -23.61
C SER A 288 8.44 -3.22 -22.15
N VAL A 289 7.22 -3.60 -21.80
CA VAL A 289 6.63 -3.44 -20.46
C VAL A 289 6.18 -4.81 -19.94
N PRO A 290 6.60 -5.24 -18.73
CA PRO A 290 6.23 -6.53 -18.14
C PRO A 290 4.81 -6.49 -17.55
N VAL A 291 3.79 -6.31 -18.39
CA VAL A 291 2.38 -6.20 -17.92
C VAL A 291 1.82 -7.56 -17.53
N PRO A 292 1.45 -7.81 -16.25
CA PRO A 292 0.79 -9.06 -15.87
C PRO A 292 -0.53 -9.28 -16.61
N SER A 293 -0.91 -10.54 -16.85
CA SER A 293 -2.17 -10.88 -17.52
C SER A 293 -3.41 -10.37 -16.78
N ALA A 294 -3.36 -10.35 -15.44
CA ALA A 294 -4.42 -9.84 -14.57
C ALA A 294 -4.40 -8.31 -14.39
N ALA A 295 -3.45 -7.60 -15.02
CA ALA A 295 -3.35 -6.16 -14.88
C ALA A 295 -4.60 -5.46 -15.42
N THR A 296 -5.18 -4.59 -14.61
CA THR A 296 -6.34 -3.78 -14.94
C THR A 296 -6.11 -2.35 -14.42
N PRO A 297 -6.43 -1.30 -15.20
CA PRO A 297 -6.31 0.08 -14.74
C PRO A 297 -7.29 0.40 -13.59
N SER A 298 -7.06 1.51 -12.90
CA SER A 298 -7.99 2.07 -11.91
C SER A 298 -9.39 2.28 -12.49
N ASP A 299 -10.40 2.34 -11.63
CA ASP A 299 -11.71 2.83 -12.06
C ASP A 299 -11.66 4.35 -12.25
N GLY A 300 -12.76 4.92 -12.75
CA GLY A 300 -12.88 6.34 -13.04
C GLY A 300 -12.37 6.69 -14.44
N SER A 301 -12.43 7.98 -14.76
CA SER A 301 -12.07 8.51 -16.09
C SER A 301 -10.59 8.42 -16.41
N ASP A 302 -9.73 8.27 -15.41
CA ASP A 302 -8.29 8.52 -15.56
C ASP A 302 -7.50 7.25 -15.85
N GLY A 303 -8.08 6.06 -15.63
CA GLY A 303 -7.52 4.76 -16.02
C GLY A 303 -6.04 4.61 -15.64
N GLU A 304 -5.70 4.98 -14.42
CA GLU A 304 -4.32 5.02 -13.93
C GLU A 304 -3.81 3.59 -13.74
N MET A 305 -2.55 3.33 -14.06
CA MET A 305 -1.94 2.02 -13.80
C MET A 305 -0.45 2.17 -13.57
N THR A 306 0.04 1.49 -12.54
CA THR A 306 1.45 1.46 -12.17
C THR A 306 1.99 0.05 -12.27
N ILE A 307 3.17 -0.10 -12.87
CA ILE A 307 3.92 -1.36 -12.91
C ILE A 307 5.30 -1.09 -12.34
N TYR A 308 5.68 -1.81 -11.30
CA TYR A 308 7.04 -1.77 -10.76
C TYR A 308 7.63 -3.17 -10.78
N GLN A 309 8.73 -3.37 -11.51
CA GLN A 309 9.43 -4.65 -11.53
C GLN A 309 10.73 -4.54 -10.72
N PRO A 310 10.80 -5.14 -9.52
CA PRO A 310 11.99 -5.07 -8.67
C PRO A 310 13.24 -5.66 -9.34
N SER A 311 13.09 -6.77 -10.06
CA SER A 311 14.21 -7.49 -10.68
C SER A 311 14.94 -6.70 -11.77
N SER A 312 14.24 -5.81 -12.48
CA SER A 312 14.84 -4.88 -13.44
C SER A 312 14.99 -3.47 -12.87
N ASN A 313 14.63 -3.25 -11.60
CA ASN A 313 14.62 -1.96 -10.93
C ASN A 313 13.99 -0.85 -11.79
N THR A 314 12.82 -1.13 -12.36
CA THR A 314 12.15 -0.25 -13.33
C THR A 314 10.68 -0.05 -12.99
N LEU A 315 10.24 1.20 -13.07
CA LEU A 315 8.89 1.67 -12.82
C LEU A 315 8.28 2.21 -14.12
N TRP A 316 7.02 1.88 -14.35
CA TRP A 316 6.19 2.46 -15.39
C TRP A 316 4.89 2.98 -14.78
N GLU A 317 4.46 4.14 -15.23
CA GLU A 317 3.14 4.68 -14.92
C GLU A 317 2.44 5.08 -16.20
N PHE A 318 1.13 4.87 -16.21
CA PHE A 318 0.26 5.13 -17.33
C PHE A 318 -0.95 5.93 -16.88
N TRP A 319 -1.28 6.95 -17.66
CA TRP A 319 -2.53 7.68 -17.61
C TRP A 319 -3.43 7.21 -18.76
N GLN A 320 -4.73 7.07 -18.51
CA GLN A 320 -5.72 6.62 -19.48
C GLN A 320 -5.31 5.29 -20.14
N ALA A 321 -4.81 4.36 -19.31
CA ALA A 321 -4.43 3.03 -19.76
C ALA A 321 -5.69 2.23 -20.11
N ARG A 322 -5.63 1.49 -21.22
CA ARG A 322 -6.71 0.62 -21.67
C ARG A 322 -6.19 -0.50 -22.56
N LYS A 323 -6.97 -1.56 -22.65
CA LYS A 323 -6.73 -2.68 -23.56
C LYS A 323 -7.78 -2.65 -24.67
N VAL A 324 -7.35 -2.50 -25.92
CA VAL A 324 -8.24 -2.47 -27.09
C VAL A 324 -7.78 -3.54 -28.06
N SER A 325 -8.69 -4.45 -28.43
CA SER A 325 -8.40 -5.59 -29.31
C SER A 325 -7.18 -6.41 -28.85
N GLY A 326 -7.04 -6.61 -27.53
CA GLY A 326 -5.95 -7.35 -26.92
C GLY A 326 -4.63 -6.58 -26.76
N GLN A 327 -4.50 -5.38 -27.35
CA GLN A 327 -3.31 -4.54 -27.29
C GLN A 327 -3.42 -3.47 -26.21
N TRP A 328 -2.33 -3.24 -25.49
CA TRP A 328 -2.27 -2.20 -24.47
C TRP A 328 -1.96 -0.84 -25.08
N GLN A 329 -2.69 0.18 -24.64
CA GLN A 329 -2.40 1.57 -24.96
C GLN A 329 -2.63 2.48 -23.76
N ALA A 330 -1.92 3.61 -23.71
CA ALA A 330 -2.05 4.65 -22.70
C ALA A 330 -1.94 6.04 -23.34
N CYS A 331 -2.51 7.08 -22.72
CA CYS A 331 -2.46 8.41 -23.30
C CYS A 331 -1.18 9.17 -22.93
N TRP A 332 -0.76 9.05 -21.67
CA TRP A 332 0.46 9.67 -21.15
C TRP A 332 1.05 8.81 -20.03
N GLY A 333 2.21 9.19 -19.48
CA GLY A 333 2.85 8.49 -18.37
C GLY A 333 4.38 8.57 -18.44
N GLY A 334 5.07 7.48 -18.10
CA GLY A 334 6.53 7.42 -18.19
C GLY A 334 7.16 6.09 -17.78
N ARG A 335 8.48 5.96 -17.98
CA ARG A 335 9.34 4.88 -17.49
C ARG A 335 10.55 5.45 -16.74
N MET A 336 10.79 4.95 -15.54
CA MET A 336 11.94 5.29 -14.70
C MET A 336 12.75 4.02 -14.50
N THR A 337 13.97 4.01 -15.00
CA THR A 337 14.95 2.95 -14.75
C THR A 337 15.81 3.31 -13.54
N ASN A 338 16.43 2.31 -12.92
CA ASN A 338 17.26 2.49 -11.74
C ASN A 338 16.51 3.19 -10.59
N VAL A 339 15.27 2.78 -10.34
CA VAL A 339 14.33 3.45 -9.43
C VAL A 339 14.92 3.59 -8.03
N ALA A 340 15.59 2.56 -7.53
CA ALA A 340 16.26 2.57 -6.21
C ALA A 340 17.37 3.63 -6.06
N ALA A 341 17.86 4.23 -7.15
CA ALA A 341 18.81 5.34 -7.13
C ALA A 341 18.19 6.69 -7.55
N SER A 342 16.90 6.69 -7.90
CA SER A 342 16.18 7.89 -8.34
C SER A 342 15.77 8.77 -7.16
N SER A 343 15.64 10.07 -7.40
CA SER A 343 15.05 11.02 -6.45
C SER A 343 13.54 10.82 -6.26
N GLY A 344 12.90 9.98 -7.07
CA GLY A 344 11.46 9.73 -7.04
C GLY A 344 10.63 10.86 -7.65
N ILE A 345 11.19 11.57 -8.62
CA ILE A 345 10.53 12.61 -9.42
C ILE A 345 10.68 12.22 -10.89
N TRP A 346 9.60 12.27 -11.67
CA TRP A 346 9.67 12.00 -13.11
C TRP A 346 10.55 13.05 -13.81
N PRO A 347 11.23 12.74 -14.91
CA PRO A 347 11.81 13.78 -15.75
C PRO A 347 10.71 14.77 -16.20
N PRO A 348 11.01 16.07 -16.35
CA PRO A 348 10.01 17.08 -16.70
C PRO A 348 9.20 16.66 -17.93
N GLY A 349 7.88 16.77 -17.85
CA GLY A 349 6.97 16.37 -18.93
C GLY A 349 6.45 14.93 -18.85
N TYR A 350 6.97 14.09 -17.95
CA TYR A 350 6.51 12.69 -17.77
C TYR A 350 5.81 12.46 -16.44
N GLY A 351 5.22 11.27 -16.31
CA GLY A 351 4.42 10.86 -15.14
C GLY A 351 2.92 11.05 -15.35
N THR A 352 2.13 10.42 -14.47
CA THR A 352 0.66 10.46 -14.55
C THR A 352 0.04 11.65 -13.82
N THR A 353 0.56 12.00 -12.64
CA THR A 353 0.05 13.15 -11.86
C THR A 353 0.29 14.48 -12.57
N ALA A 354 -0.53 15.49 -12.30
CA ALA A 354 -0.31 16.85 -12.79
C ALA A 354 1.08 17.39 -12.38
N THR A 355 1.64 16.96 -11.26
CA THR A 355 2.93 17.46 -10.73
C THR A 355 4.19 16.81 -11.29
N GLY A 356 4.06 15.68 -12.01
CA GLY A 356 5.23 14.87 -12.39
C GLY A 356 5.81 14.06 -11.22
N LEU A 357 4.98 13.80 -10.20
CA LEU A 357 5.31 12.94 -9.07
C LEU A 357 4.71 11.53 -9.27
N PRO A 358 5.45 10.45 -9.00
CA PRO A 358 4.93 9.10 -9.14
C PRO A 358 3.91 8.76 -8.05
N PHE A 359 2.80 8.12 -8.41
CA PHE A 359 1.77 7.67 -7.48
C PHE A 359 2.34 6.68 -6.46
N ILE A 360 3.21 5.77 -6.88
CA ILE A 360 3.82 4.78 -5.98
C ILE A 360 4.61 5.41 -4.82
N GLY A 361 5.02 6.67 -4.94
CA GLY A 361 5.71 7.39 -3.87
C GLY A 361 4.78 7.99 -2.81
N GLY A 362 3.53 8.32 -3.16
CA GLY A 362 2.61 9.05 -2.28
C GLY A 362 1.34 8.30 -1.90
N GLN A 363 1.04 7.15 -2.53
CA GLN A 363 -0.09 6.30 -2.17
C GLN A 363 0.19 5.52 -0.89
N ILE A 364 -0.86 5.36 -0.08
CA ILE A 364 -0.80 4.57 1.16
C ILE A 364 -1.13 3.11 0.86
N THR A 365 -0.31 2.17 1.30
CA THR A 365 -0.52 0.72 1.09
C THR A 365 -1.36 0.08 2.19
N ALA A 366 -2.00 -1.04 1.88
CA ALA A 366 -2.66 -1.86 2.89
C ALA A 366 -1.66 -2.38 3.94
N GLU A 367 -0.43 -2.68 3.54
CA GLU A 367 0.66 -3.16 4.39
C GLU A 367 1.06 -2.11 5.44
N GLU A 368 1.12 -0.83 5.07
CA GLU A 368 1.39 0.27 6.00
C GLU A 368 0.26 0.44 7.02
N LEU A 369 -0.99 0.33 6.57
CA LEU A 369 -2.15 0.40 7.45
C LEU A 369 -2.19 -0.79 8.43
N LYS A 370 -1.89 -2.01 7.95
CA LYS A 370 -1.75 -3.21 8.80
C LYS A 370 -0.62 -3.06 9.81
N ARG A 371 0.51 -2.51 9.38
CA ARG A 371 1.69 -2.23 10.25
C ARG A 371 1.42 -1.11 11.26
N GLY A 372 0.46 -0.22 10.98
CA GLY A 372 0.16 0.93 11.81
C GLY A 372 1.09 2.13 11.59
N GLU A 373 1.89 2.12 10.52
CA GLU A 373 2.93 3.11 10.23
C GLU A 373 3.17 3.32 8.73
N ILE A 374 3.09 4.58 8.30
CA ILE A 374 3.48 5.07 6.97
C ILE A 374 4.82 5.80 7.11
N ARG A 375 5.81 5.45 6.27
CA ARG A 375 7.19 5.97 6.36
C ARG A 375 7.59 6.87 5.19
N HIS A 376 6.61 7.43 4.52
CA HIS A 376 6.82 8.33 3.40
C HIS A 376 5.83 9.51 3.44
N VAL A 377 6.09 10.47 2.56
CA VAL A 377 5.25 11.64 2.33
C VAL A 377 3.96 11.21 1.64
N ILE A 378 2.84 11.74 2.11
CA ILE A 378 1.52 11.35 1.60
C ILE A 378 1.11 12.28 0.45
N GLY A 379 0.71 11.70 -0.68
CA GLY A 379 0.14 12.46 -1.78
C GLY A 379 -1.30 12.89 -1.48
N ILE A 380 -1.62 14.14 -1.79
CA ILE A 380 -2.97 14.70 -1.65
C ILE A 380 -3.36 15.52 -2.87
N ALA A 381 -4.59 15.31 -3.34
CA ALA A 381 -5.17 16.12 -4.41
C ALA A 381 -6.11 17.19 -3.82
N LEU A 382 -6.10 18.38 -4.39
CA LEU A 382 -6.98 19.50 -4.01
C LEU A 382 -7.89 19.89 -5.19
N VAL A 383 -8.87 20.77 -4.94
CA VAL A 383 -9.86 21.16 -5.96
C VAL A 383 -9.50 22.49 -6.61
N ASP A 384 -9.33 23.51 -5.79
CA ASP A 384 -8.95 24.84 -6.22
C ASP A 384 -7.46 25.06 -5.95
N LEU A 385 -6.68 25.21 -7.02
CA LEU A 385 -5.22 25.32 -6.95
C LEU A 385 -4.76 26.64 -7.56
N GLU A 386 -3.49 26.98 -7.35
CA GLU A 386 -2.87 28.11 -8.03
C GLU A 386 -2.67 27.79 -9.53
N LYS A 387 -2.50 28.82 -10.37
CA LYS A 387 -2.27 28.66 -11.82
C LYS A 387 -1.03 27.80 -12.12
N ALA A 388 -1.10 27.03 -13.20
CA ALA A 388 -0.06 26.10 -13.68
C ALA A 388 1.38 26.64 -13.74
N GLY A 389 1.55 27.96 -13.91
CA GLY A 389 2.87 28.62 -13.89
C GLY A 389 3.46 28.83 -12.49
N ILE A 390 2.71 28.54 -11.42
CA ILE A 390 3.13 28.66 -10.03
C ILE A 390 2.91 27.32 -9.35
N TYR A 391 4.02 26.64 -9.11
CA TYR A 391 4.10 25.38 -8.37
C TYR A 391 5.32 25.43 -7.44
N SER A 392 5.41 24.48 -6.52
CA SER A 392 6.53 24.33 -5.59
C SER A 392 7.26 23.01 -5.85
N TRP A 393 8.58 22.98 -5.68
CA TRP A 393 9.30 21.70 -5.58
C TRP A 393 8.65 20.85 -4.46
N PRO A 394 8.46 19.53 -4.65
CA PRO A 394 9.05 18.67 -5.69
C PRO A 394 8.29 18.57 -7.01
N ALA A 395 7.17 19.27 -7.19
CA ALA A 395 6.53 19.34 -8.50
C ALA A 395 7.46 19.99 -9.53
N ASN A 396 7.45 19.46 -10.75
CA ASN A 396 8.23 19.98 -11.88
C ASN A 396 7.34 20.56 -13.00
N ARG A 397 6.03 20.42 -12.85
CA ARG A 397 4.98 21.00 -13.69
C ARG A 397 3.71 21.10 -12.86
N SER A 398 2.68 21.74 -13.41
CA SER A 398 1.37 21.84 -12.78
C SER A 398 0.31 22.06 -13.86
N ASP A 399 -0.91 21.60 -13.62
CA ASP A 399 -2.09 21.91 -14.43
C ASP A 399 -3.08 22.84 -13.72
N GLY A 400 -2.66 23.40 -12.58
CA GLY A 400 -3.51 24.19 -11.70
C GLY A 400 -4.18 25.38 -12.39
N TYR A 401 -5.35 25.74 -11.89
CA TYR A 401 -6.26 26.68 -12.56
C TYR A 401 -6.82 27.72 -11.57
N ASN A 402 -6.40 28.97 -11.74
CA ASN A 402 -6.83 30.12 -10.91
C ASN A 402 -7.14 31.36 -11.78
N PRO A 403 -8.17 31.32 -12.63
CA PRO A 403 -8.45 32.40 -13.59
C PRO A 403 -8.79 33.74 -12.92
N GLY A 404 -9.40 33.69 -11.73
CA GLY A 404 -9.75 34.88 -10.95
C GLY A 404 -8.61 35.44 -10.10
N ASN A 405 -7.41 34.85 -10.15
CA ASN A 405 -6.30 35.16 -9.24
C ASN A 405 -6.76 35.26 -7.77
N ALA A 406 -7.58 34.31 -7.34
CA ALA A 406 -8.03 34.26 -5.95
C ALA A 406 -6.80 34.19 -5.03
N ALA A 407 -6.83 34.95 -3.94
CA ALA A 407 -5.75 34.92 -2.96
C ALA A 407 -5.64 33.55 -2.29
N ASN A 408 -4.45 33.24 -1.78
CA ASN A 408 -4.18 32.05 -0.98
C ASN A 408 -4.44 30.71 -1.67
N ARG A 409 -4.50 30.66 -3.01
CA ARG A 409 -4.53 29.38 -3.70
C ARG A 409 -3.24 28.61 -3.45
N ILE A 410 -3.40 27.35 -3.08
CA ILE A 410 -2.29 26.46 -2.77
C ILE A 410 -1.66 26.01 -4.09
N PRO A 411 -0.36 26.25 -4.32
CA PRO A 411 0.33 25.73 -5.49
C PRO A 411 0.46 24.21 -5.43
N GLU A 412 0.37 23.54 -6.59
CA GLU A 412 0.78 22.14 -6.66
C GLU A 412 2.26 21.98 -6.29
N GLY A 413 2.61 20.83 -5.74
CA GLY A 413 3.90 20.51 -5.13
C GLY A 413 4.14 21.14 -3.76
N SER A 414 3.22 21.95 -3.24
CA SER A 414 3.35 22.51 -1.89
C SER A 414 3.49 21.40 -0.85
N ARG A 415 4.50 21.55 0.01
CA ARG A 415 4.74 20.67 1.16
C ARG A 415 4.10 21.25 2.41
N PHE A 416 3.42 20.42 3.18
CA PHE A 416 2.82 20.82 4.45
C PHE A 416 2.71 19.62 5.39
N ARG A 417 2.44 19.85 6.66
CA ARG A 417 2.31 18.80 7.67
C ARG A 417 1.19 19.10 8.66
N LEU A 418 0.83 18.10 9.44
CA LEU A 418 0.10 18.33 10.69
C LEU A 418 1.07 18.88 11.74
N ASP A 419 0.62 19.78 12.62
CA ASP A 419 1.43 20.32 13.72
C ASP A 419 2.10 19.18 14.53
N PRO A 420 3.44 19.09 14.57
CA PRO A 420 4.14 17.99 15.22
C PRO A 420 3.98 17.97 16.74
N ASN A 421 3.52 19.07 17.35
CA ASN A 421 3.29 19.16 18.79
C ASN A 421 1.89 18.71 19.21
N LEU A 422 1.00 18.48 18.24
CA LEU A 422 -0.35 18.01 18.53
C LEU A 422 -0.33 16.56 19.05
N ASN A 423 -0.99 16.30 20.18
CA ASN A 423 -1.15 14.93 20.66
C ASN A 423 -2.26 14.21 19.87
N VAL A 424 -1.88 13.56 18.76
CA VAL A 424 -2.80 12.83 17.88
C VAL A 424 -3.40 11.57 18.51
N GLU A 425 -2.76 11.02 19.54
CA GLU A 425 -3.28 9.84 20.26
C GLU A 425 -4.47 10.20 21.15
N ALA A 426 -4.58 11.46 21.61
CA ALA A 426 -5.69 11.94 22.42
C ALA A 426 -6.93 12.34 21.61
N ILE A 427 -6.84 12.40 20.29
CA ILE A 427 -7.97 12.80 19.44
C ILE A 427 -8.80 11.57 19.06
N ALA A 428 -10.12 11.68 19.27
CA ALA A 428 -11.08 10.68 18.83
C ALA A 428 -11.18 10.67 17.30
N MET A 429 -10.65 9.62 16.68
CA MET A 429 -10.67 9.39 15.24
C MET A 429 -10.52 7.90 14.91
N HIS A 430 -10.82 7.53 13.67
CA HIS A 430 -10.63 6.18 13.15
C HIS A 430 -9.14 5.75 13.24
N PRO A 431 -8.82 4.46 13.50
CA PRO A 431 -7.44 3.98 13.55
C PRO A 431 -6.61 4.32 12.29
N VAL A 432 -7.19 4.20 11.10
CA VAL A 432 -6.56 4.62 9.83
C VAL A 432 -6.22 6.11 9.84
N ALA A 433 -7.13 6.99 10.28
CA ALA A 433 -6.84 8.41 10.40
C ALA A 433 -5.70 8.70 11.36
N ARG A 434 -5.59 7.93 12.45
CA ARG A 434 -4.50 8.08 13.43
C ARG A 434 -3.14 7.70 12.85
N ILE A 435 -3.08 6.62 12.06
CA ILE A 435 -1.87 6.22 11.33
C ILE A 435 -1.44 7.34 10.37
N ILE A 436 -2.40 7.87 9.61
CA ILE A 436 -2.19 9.00 8.68
C ILE A 436 -1.76 10.25 9.45
N ALA A 437 -2.33 10.54 10.62
CA ALA A 437 -1.98 11.72 11.41
C ALA A 437 -0.53 11.68 11.90
N ARG A 438 -0.05 10.51 12.39
CA ARG A 438 1.36 10.33 12.78
C ARG A 438 2.31 10.56 11.60
N ALA A 439 1.99 10.01 10.44
CA ALA A 439 2.78 10.22 9.23
C ALA A 439 2.70 11.66 8.72
N ALA A 440 1.54 12.30 8.81
CA ALA A 440 1.33 13.70 8.49
C ALA A 440 2.12 14.64 9.40
N GLN A 441 2.38 14.29 10.67
CA GLN A 441 3.28 15.06 11.53
C GLN A 441 4.75 14.88 11.12
N LYS A 442 5.16 13.64 10.84
CA LYS A 442 6.56 13.28 10.59
C LYS A 442 7.04 13.59 9.17
N TYR A 443 6.31 13.16 8.16
CA TYR A 443 6.66 13.30 6.74
C TYR A 443 5.80 14.35 6.04
N GLY A 444 4.56 14.54 6.49
CA GLY A 444 3.63 15.50 5.91
C GLY A 444 3.03 15.04 4.58
N PHE A 445 2.48 16.02 3.86
CA PHE A 445 1.81 15.88 2.60
C PHE A 445 2.54 16.63 1.48
N VAL A 446 2.29 16.20 0.24
CA VAL A 446 2.60 16.96 -0.97
C VAL A 446 1.35 17.06 -1.84
N VAL A 447 1.01 18.29 -2.25
CA VAL A 447 -0.06 18.49 -3.23
C VAL A 447 0.43 17.92 -4.56
N TRP A 448 -0.11 16.81 -5.03
CA TRP A 448 0.39 16.14 -6.24
C TRP A 448 -0.49 16.32 -7.48
N ASP A 449 -1.73 16.79 -7.31
CA ASP A 449 -2.75 16.72 -8.35
C ASP A 449 -3.95 17.63 -8.07
N LYS A 450 -4.67 17.95 -9.13
CA LYS A 450 -6.00 18.57 -9.10
C LYS A 450 -7.10 17.52 -9.23
N ALA A 451 -8.15 17.62 -8.43
CA ALA A 451 -9.28 16.69 -8.45
C ALA A 451 -10.63 17.38 -8.24
N GLY A 452 -11.73 16.62 -8.34
CA GLY A 452 -13.09 17.12 -8.03
C GLY A 452 -13.41 17.19 -6.53
N ALA A 453 -12.60 16.53 -5.69
CA ALA A 453 -12.70 16.56 -4.24
C ALA A 453 -11.31 16.50 -3.62
N ILE A 454 -11.16 17.00 -2.38
CA ILE A 454 -9.91 16.80 -1.63
C ILE A 454 -9.79 15.32 -1.31
N SER A 455 -8.69 14.70 -1.73
CA SER A 455 -8.53 13.25 -1.59
C SER A 455 -7.10 12.80 -1.32
N LEU A 456 -6.99 11.82 -0.43
CA LEU A 456 -5.83 10.92 -0.35
C LEU A 456 -6.09 9.71 -1.23
N ARG A 457 -5.04 8.96 -1.56
CA ARG A 457 -5.16 7.71 -2.33
C ARG A 457 -4.48 6.57 -1.59
N VAL A 458 -5.18 5.45 -1.45
CA VAL A 458 -4.55 4.18 -1.07
C VAL A 458 -4.23 3.36 -2.33
N GLN A 459 -3.35 2.37 -2.24
CA GLN A 459 -3.06 1.46 -3.34
C GLN A 459 -4.33 0.70 -3.74
N ASN A 460 -4.64 0.65 -5.03
CA ASN A 460 -5.89 0.08 -5.50
C ASN A 460 -6.02 -1.44 -5.18
N PRO A 461 -7.19 -1.90 -4.66
CA PRO A 461 -7.44 -3.31 -4.35
C PRO A 461 -7.24 -4.26 -5.54
N LYS A 462 -7.38 -3.77 -6.80
CA LYS A 462 -7.13 -4.57 -8.02
C LYS A 462 -5.74 -5.21 -8.06
N SER A 463 -4.73 -4.57 -7.46
CA SER A 463 -3.38 -5.13 -7.39
C SER A 463 -3.24 -6.30 -6.40
N TYR A 464 -4.08 -6.33 -5.37
CA TYR A 464 -4.15 -7.43 -4.40
C TYR A 464 -5.02 -8.57 -4.92
N THR A 465 -6.19 -8.25 -5.49
CA THR A 465 -7.10 -9.26 -6.05
C THR A 465 -6.53 -9.97 -7.27
N ALA A 466 -5.68 -9.30 -8.06
CA ALA A 466 -4.90 -9.93 -9.12
C ALA A 466 -3.94 -11.03 -8.60
N LEU A 467 -3.58 -11.00 -7.32
CA LEU A 467 -2.79 -12.03 -6.64
C LEU A 467 -3.67 -13.07 -5.92
N GLY A 468 -4.98 -13.05 -6.13
CA GLY A 468 -5.94 -13.93 -5.45
C GLY A 468 -6.23 -13.53 -3.99
N GLN A 469 -5.80 -12.34 -3.56
CA GLN A 469 -6.07 -11.84 -2.21
C GLN A 469 -7.44 -11.15 -2.14
N ALA A 470 -8.04 -11.12 -0.96
CA ALA A 470 -9.24 -10.32 -0.72
C ALA A 470 -8.93 -8.82 -0.78
N ASP A 471 -9.96 -7.99 -1.00
CA ASP A 471 -9.83 -6.53 -0.84
C ASP A 471 -9.43 -6.22 0.62
N PRO A 472 -8.23 -5.64 0.85
CA PRO A 472 -7.75 -5.41 2.20
C PRO A 472 -8.54 -4.30 2.93
N TYR A 473 -9.18 -3.39 2.21
CA TYR A 473 -9.82 -2.22 2.80
C TYR A 473 -11.17 -2.54 3.44
N THR A 474 -11.83 -3.65 3.06
CA THR A 474 -13.03 -4.12 3.76
C THR A 474 -12.73 -4.36 5.24
N ALA A 475 -11.62 -5.04 5.54
CA ALA A 475 -11.20 -5.30 6.92
C ALA A 475 -10.56 -4.06 7.56
N LEU A 476 -9.66 -3.37 6.86
CA LEU A 476 -8.92 -2.22 7.41
C LEU A 476 -9.80 -1.01 7.73
N PHE A 477 -10.89 -0.82 6.99
CA PHE A 477 -11.83 0.28 7.24
C PHE A 477 -12.94 -0.12 8.20
N ASN A 478 -13.07 -1.41 8.52
CA ASN A 478 -14.03 -1.94 9.48
C ASN A 478 -15.46 -1.42 9.24
N GLY A 479 -15.91 -1.45 7.98
CA GLY A 479 -17.23 -0.96 7.57
C GLY A 479 -17.38 0.57 7.48
N THR A 480 -16.37 1.35 7.89
CA THR A 480 -16.37 2.81 7.73
C THR A 480 -16.24 3.17 6.25
N PRO A 481 -17.16 3.95 5.67
CA PRO A 481 -17.02 4.36 4.29
C PRO A 481 -15.81 5.30 4.12
N ASN A 482 -15.19 5.25 2.96
CA ASN A 482 -13.93 5.93 2.69
C ASN A 482 -13.95 7.45 2.89
N TYR A 483 -15.08 8.11 2.64
CA TYR A 483 -15.28 9.55 2.87
C TYR A 483 -15.36 9.93 4.36
N ALA A 484 -15.60 8.96 5.25
CA ALA A 484 -15.76 9.18 6.69
C ALA A 484 -14.53 8.77 7.51
N LEU A 485 -13.54 8.11 6.91
CA LEU A 485 -12.35 7.63 7.61
C LEU A 485 -11.57 8.75 8.31
N LEU A 486 -11.53 9.94 7.71
CA LEU A 486 -10.80 11.10 8.22
C LEU A 486 -11.67 12.03 9.06
N ASN A 487 -12.86 11.58 9.51
CA ASN A 487 -13.65 12.31 10.49
C ASN A 487 -12.86 12.42 11.81
N GLY A 488 -12.83 13.64 12.37
CA GLY A 488 -12.03 13.97 13.55
C GLY A 488 -10.56 14.28 13.25
N PHE A 489 -10.11 14.18 11.99
CA PHE A 489 -8.77 14.60 11.62
C PHE A 489 -8.61 16.13 11.78
N PRO A 490 -7.57 16.61 12.46
CA PRO A 490 -7.38 18.03 12.83
C PRO A 490 -6.85 18.90 11.67
N TRP A 491 -7.63 19.03 10.60
CA TRP A 491 -7.27 19.80 9.40
C TRP A 491 -7.01 21.30 9.65
N ASP A 492 -7.46 21.85 10.78
CA ASP A 492 -7.19 23.23 11.18
C ASP A 492 -5.78 23.41 11.78
N LYS A 493 -5.07 22.32 12.07
CA LYS A 493 -3.71 22.31 12.64
C LYS A 493 -2.62 22.05 11.60
N LEU A 494 -2.90 22.31 10.33
CA LEU A 494 -1.91 22.15 9.26
C LEU A 494 -0.88 23.29 9.29
N GLN A 495 0.34 22.99 8.88
CA GLN A 495 1.47 23.91 8.77
C GLN A 495 2.08 23.76 7.38
N PHE A 496 1.98 24.81 6.56
CA PHE A 496 2.57 24.85 5.22
C PHE A 496 4.04 25.25 5.28
N LEU A 497 4.87 24.59 4.48
CA LEU A 497 6.30 24.85 4.38
C LEU A 497 6.58 25.89 3.28
N PRO A 498 7.74 26.57 3.33
CA PRO A 498 8.15 27.53 2.31
C PRO A 498 8.09 26.94 0.90
N LYS A 499 7.89 27.82 -0.09
CA LYS A 499 8.01 27.44 -1.49
C LYS A 499 9.36 26.77 -1.74
N ASP A 500 9.34 25.69 -2.49
CA ASP A 500 10.48 24.86 -2.86
C ASP A 500 11.21 24.21 -1.67
N TYR A 501 10.49 23.97 -0.56
CA TYR A 501 11.04 23.32 0.63
C TYR A 501 11.71 21.98 0.33
N GLY A 502 12.98 21.84 0.71
CA GLY A 502 13.75 20.60 0.56
C GLY A 502 14.39 20.40 -0.82
N LYS A 503 14.31 21.40 -1.70
CA LYS A 503 14.97 21.36 -3.01
C LYS A 503 16.51 21.24 -2.84
N PRO A 504 17.17 20.28 -3.53
CA PRO A 504 18.62 20.07 -3.47
C PRO A 504 19.47 21.24 -3.96
#